data_AF-A0A3M1Y4J3-F1
#
_entry.id   AF-A0A3M1Y4J3-F1
#
_cell.length_a   1.000
_cell.length_b   1.000
_cell.length_c   1.000
_cell.angle_alpha   90.00
_cell.angle_beta   90.00
_cell.angle_gamma   90.00
#
_symmetry.space_group_name_H-M   'P 1'
#
loop_
_entity.id
_entity.type
_entity.pdbx_description
1 polymer ?
#
loop_
_entity_poly.entity_id
_entity_poly.type
_entity_poly.pdbx_seq_one_letter_code
_entity_poly.pdbx_strand_id
1 'polypeptide(L)'
;MWRLMVLLAVAAGILALGFSLVDAGKRGDVSAQAVIQTGTVDINSYARAVEPWDWQFPRDHGAHPAFQTEWWYYTGNLQADNGRRFGFQFTVFRRAINPLISDSPSEWRTGQIYMAHFTVSDIANERFFHDERYSRGGAGLAGAMPVYGDESTYDEAYHVWLEDWQVRAVMDGQYLINAQSGSFAVDLTLNEAKPPALQGYAGLSPKSAEVGNASYYYSLPRLETAGTVRIDDQS
;
A
#
# COMPACT_ATOMS: atom_id res chain seq x y z
N MET A 1 64.39 -25.02 -2.09
CA MET A 1 63.77 -25.91 -1.07
C MET A 1 62.83 -25.14 -0.14
N TRP A 2 63.28 -24.07 0.53
CA TRP A 2 62.44 -23.25 1.45
C TRP A 2 61.12 -22.73 0.85
N ARG A 3 61.12 -22.23 -0.39
CA ARG A 3 59.91 -21.72 -1.06
C ARG A 3 58.82 -22.78 -1.28
N LEU A 4 59.19 -24.05 -1.49
CA LEU A 4 58.24 -25.15 -1.62
C LEU A 4 57.63 -25.52 -0.26
N MET A 5 58.41 -25.42 0.83
CA MET A 5 57.92 -25.66 2.19
C MET A 5 56.94 -24.57 2.65
N VAL A 6 57.18 -23.32 2.27
CA VAL A 6 56.25 -22.21 2.55
C VAL A 6 54.92 -22.40 1.79
N LEU A 7 54.96 -22.80 0.52
CA LEU A 7 53.75 -23.06 -0.25
C LEU A 7 52.93 -24.24 0.31
N LEU A 8 53.60 -25.32 0.73
CA LEU A 8 52.94 -26.45 1.37
C LEU A 8 52.35 -26.08 2.74
N ALA A 9 53.03 -25.24 3.53
CA ALA A 9 52.51 -24.75 4.81
C ALA A 9 51.30 -23.83 4.62
N VAL A 10 51.31 -22.97 3.60
CA VAL A 10 50.17 -22.10 3.26
C VAL A 10 48.99 -22.95 2.74
N ALA A 11 49.23 -23.92 1.87
CA ALA A 11 48.17 -24.83 1.39
C ALA A 11 47.58 -25.67 2.52
N ALA A 12 48.41 -26.19 3.44
CA ALA A 12 47.95 -26.91 4.63
C ALA A 12 47.17 -25.99 5.59
N GLY A 13 47.59 -24.73 5.73
CA GLY A 13 46.87 -23.71 6.50
C GLY A 13 45.50 -23.39 5.91
N ILE A 14 45.40 -23.23 4.57
CA ILE A 14 44.14 -22.99 3.86
C ILE A 14 43.21 -24.21 3.95
N LEU A 15 43.75 -25.43 3.87
CA LEU A 15 42.95 -26.65 4.03
C LEU A 15 42.46 -26.84 5.48
N ALA A 16 43.31 -26.56 6.47
CA ALA A 16 42.95 -26.66 7.89
C ALA A 16 41.93 -25.58 8.31
N LEU A 17 42.10 -24.33 7.85
CA LEU A 17 41.14 -23.24 8.08
C LEU A 17 39.86 -23.42 7.25
N GLY A 18 39.97 -23.94 6.02
CA GLY A 18 38.84 -24.24 5.16
C GLY A 18 37.94 -25.34 5.71
N PHE A 19 38.52 -26.37 6.35
CA PHE A 19 37.75 -27.40 7.07
C PHE A 19 37.25 -26.94 8.45
N SER A 20 37.92 -25.98 9.11
CA SER A 20 37.47 -25.43 10.38
C SER A 20 36.33 -24.41 10.27
N LEU A 21 36.00 -23.95 9.05
CA LEU A 21 34.84 -23.12 8.75
C LEU A 21 33.62 -23.94 8.27
N VAL A 22 33.80 -25.24 8.04
CA VAL A 22 32.69 -26.18 7.84
C VAL A 22 32.31 -26.73 9.19
N ASP A 23 31.44 -26.01 9.89
CA ASP A 23 30.71 -26.59 11.00
C ASP A 23 29.75 -27.64 10.41
N ALA A 24 30.17 -28.90 10.43
CA ALA A 24 29.30 -30.05 10.19
C ALA A 24 28.36 -30.18 11.39
N GLY A 25 27.48 -29.18 11.54
CA GLY A 25 26.40 -29.17 12.50
C GLY A 25 25.60 -30.45 12.33
N LYS A 26 25.46 -31.19 13.44
CA LYS A 26 24.54 -32.32 13.55
C LYS A 26 23.20 -31.90 12.93
N ARG A 27 22.57 -32.77 12.14
CA ARG A 27 21.15 -32.66 11.72
C ARG A 27 20.28 -32.55 12.98
N GLY A 28 20.16 -31.35 13.50
CA GLY A 28 19.12 -30.89 14.40
C GLY A 28 18.34 -29.86 13.61
N ASP A 29 17.03 -29.94 13.65
CA ASP A 29 16.14 -29.01 12.97
C ASP A 29 16.60 -27.58 13.21
N VAL A 30 16.99 -26.90 12.12
CA VAL A 30 17.21 -25.46 12.16
C VAL A 30 15.83 -24.82 12.26
N SER A 31 15.34 -24.69 13.49
CA SER A 31 14.19 -23.84 13.77
C SER A 31 14.69 -22.41 13.84
N ALA A 32 14.56 -21.68 12.73
CA ALA A 32 14.57 -20.23 12.78
C ALA A 32 13.22 -19.80 13.35
N GLN A 33 13.13 -19.65 14.67
CA GLN A 33 12.06 -18.83 15.22
C GLN A 33 12.43 -17.38 14.93
N ALA A 34 11.78 -16.79 13.93
CA ALA A 34 11.64 -15.34 13.91
C ALA A 34 10.88 -14.97 15.18
N VAL A 35 11.61 -14.66 16.24
CA VAL A 35 11.08 -13.86 17.32
C VAL A 35 10.84 -12.50 16.68
N ILE A 36 9.63 -12.28 16.15
CA ILE A 36 9.12 -10.93 16.03
C ILE A 36 9.07 -10.48 17.48
N GLN A 37 10.13 -9.81 17.95
CA GLN A 37 9.99 -8.97 19.11
C GLN A 37 8.85 -8.04 18.72
N THR A 38 7.69 -8.26 19.33
CA THR A 38 6.68 -7.23 19.46
C THR A 38 7.32 -6.18 20.35
N GLY A 39 8.31 -5.45 19.81
CA GLY A 39 8.64 -4.15 20.35
C GLY A 39 7.31 -3.43 20.44
N THR A 40 6.99 -2.91 21.61
CA THR A 40 5.90 -1.95 21.73
C THR A 40 6.18 -0.89 20.69
N VAL A 41 5.44 -0.93 19.59
CA VAL A 41 5.51 0.10 18.57
C VAL A 41 5.08 1.36 19.31
N ASP A 42 6.01 2.27 19.52
CA ASP A 42 5.68 3.56 20.14
C ASP A 42 4.80 4.32 19.16
N ILE A 43 3.49 4.23 19.40
CA ILE A 43 2.48 4.91 18.60
C ILE A 43 2.20 6.33 19.09
N ASN A 44 2.80 6.76 20.21
CA ASN A 44 2.47 8.04 20.85
C ASN A 44 2.86 9.24 20.00
N SER A 45 3.80 9.05 19.06
CA SER A 45 4.23 10.09 18.14
C SER A 45 3.35 10.22 16.88
N TYR A 46 2.35 9.35 16.70
CA TYR A 46 1.36 9.49 15.62
C TYR A 46 0.11 10.23 16.11
N ALA A 47 -0.54 10.95 15.21
CA ALA A 47 -1.85 11.54 15.48
C ALA A 47 -2.89 10.44 15.78
N ARG A 48 -3.86 10.77 16.64
CA ARG A 48 -4.94 9.85 17.07
C ARG A 48 -6.30 10.44 16.75
N ALA A 49 -7.24 9.58 16.36
CA ALA A 49 -8.64 9.98 16.14
C ALA A 49 -9.39 9.99 17.47
N VAL A 50 -9.53 11.17 18.09
CA VAL A 50 -10.10 11.32 19.44
C VAL A 50 -11.37 12.18 19.47
N GLU A 51 -11.47 13.16 18.59
CA GLU A 51 -12.59 14.09 18.44
C GLU A 51 -12.99 14.16 16.96
N PRO A 52 -14.20 14.62 16.60
CA PRO A 52 -14.56 14.79 15.19
C PRO A 52 -13.55 15.63 14.40
N TRP A 53 -13.37 15.27 13.13
CA TRP A 53 -12.47 15.98 12.21
C TRP A 53 -13.20 17.11 11.49
N ASP A 54 -12.51 18.23 11.24
CA ASP A 54 -13.03 19.32 10.41
C ASP A 54 -12.82 18.99 8.93
N TRP A 55 -13.75 18.20 8.39
CA TRP A 55 -13.70 17.70 7.02
C TRP A 55 -13.82 18.83 6.00
N GLN A 56 -12.86 18.91 5.08
CA GLN A 56 -12.89 19.80 3.93
C GLN A 56 -12.52 19.01 2.67
N PHE A 57 -13.44 18.96 1.72
CA PHE A 57 -13.24 18.33 0.43
C PHE A 57 -12.98 19.41 -0.63
N PRO A 58 -12.03 19.23 -1.56
CA PRO A 58 -11.33 17.97 -1.87
C PRO A 58 -10.05 17.69 -1.06
N ARG A 59 -9.61 18.59 -0.16
CA ARG A 59 -8.37 18.44 0.63
C ARG A 59 -8.27 17.07 1.31
N ASP A 60 -9.32 16.66 2.03
CA ASP A 60 -9.34 15.42 2.82
C ASP A 60 -9.63 14.16 1.98
N HIS A 61 -9.65 14.28 0.64
CA HIS A 61 -9.45 13.10 -0.23
C HIS A 61 -8.00 12.62 -0.22
N GLY A 62 -7.06 13.54 -0.03
CA GLY A 62 -5.62 13.31 -0.05
C GLY A 62 -5.08 12.53 1.15
N ALA A 63 -3.76 12.58 1.32
CA ALA A 63 -3.03 11.87 2.34
C ALA A 63 -3.02 12.59 3.69
N HIS A 64 -3.11 11.82 4.79
CA HIS A 64 -2.95 12.33 6.15
C HIS A 64 -1.73 11.68 6.84
N PRO A 65 -0.48 12.11 6.52
CA PRO A 65 0.76 11.39 6.90
C PRO A 65 1.07 11.39 8.40
N ALA A 66 0.45 12.27 9.18
CA ALA A 66 0.58 12.29 10.64
C ALA A 66 -0.05 11.06 11.31
N PHE A 67 -0.98 10.38 10.63
CA PHE A 67 -1.60 9.14 11.11
C PHE A 67 -0.82 7.92 10.64
N GLN A 68 -0.70 6.93 11.53
CA GLN A 68 0.08 5.73 11.24
C GLN A 68 -0.50 4.92 10.08
N THR A 69 -1.81 4.83 9.95
CA THR A 69 -2.49 3.99 8.95
C THR A 69 -3.51 4.82 8.18
N GLU A 70 -3.54 4.63 6.87
CA GLU A 70 -4.54 5.21 5.98
C GLU A 70 -4.89 4.22 4.86
N TRP A 71 -6.11 4.31 4.32
CA TRP A 71 -6.58 3.46 3.24
C TRP A 71 -7.44 4.21 2.23
N TRP A 72 -7.31 3.81 0.97
CA TRP A 72 -8.23 4.15 -0.11
C TRP A 72 -8.80 2.83 -0.63
N TYR A 73 -10.12 2.67 -0.54
CA TYR A 73 -10.78 1.39 -0.78
C TYR A 73 -11.96 1.53 -1.73
N TYR A 74 -11.79 1.04 -2.96
CA TYR A 74 -12.78 1.07 -4.02
C TYR A 74 -13.32 -0.33 -4.25
N THR A 75 -14.64 -0.47 -4.21
CA THR A 75 -15.33 -1.72 -4.56
C THR A 75 -16.52 -1.39 -5.44
N GLY A 76 -16.77 -2.24 -6.44
CA GLY A 76 -17.88 -2.01 -7.34
C GLY A 76 -18.30 -3.25 -8.11
N ASN A 77 -19.50 -3.17 -8.68
CA ASN A 77 -20.06 -4.17 -9.56
C ASN A 77 -20.24 -3.55 -10.95
N LEU A 78 -19.91 -4.31 -11.98
CA LEU A 78 -19.98 -3.91 -13.38
C LEU A 78 -20.85 -4.90 -14.15
N GLN A 79 -21.51 -4.39 -15.19
CA GLN A 79 -22.20 -5.18 -16.18
C GLN A 79 -21.72 -4.74 -17.56
N ALA A 80 -21.20 -5.68 -18.34
CA ALA A 80 -20.81 -5.43 -19.72
C ALA A 80 -22.05 -5.39 -20.65
N ASP A 81 -21.89 -4.83 -21.85
CA ASP A 81 -22.98 -4.72 -22.85
C ASP A 81 -23.59 -6.07 -23.26
N ASN A 82 -22.81 -7.14 -23.18
CA ASN A 82 -23.26 -8.51 -23.43
C ASN A 82 -23.95 -9.16 -22.21
N GLY A 83 -24.18 -8.41 -21.14
CA GLY A 83 -24.83 -8.86 -19.90
C GLY A 83 -23.93 -9.59 -18.91
N ARG A 84 -22.65 -9.87 -19.25
CA ARG A 84 -21.68 -10.45 -18.29
C ARG A 84 -21.50 -9.52 -17.11
N ARG A 85 -21.34 -10.11 -15.93
CA ARG A 85 -21.19 -9.38 -14.66
C ARG A 85 -19.79 -9.57 -14.10
N PHE A 86 -19.25 -8.48 -13.58
CA PHE A 86 -17.94 -8.46 -12.94
C PHE A 86 -18.03 -7.74 -11.59
N GLY A 87 -17.22 -8.19 -10.64
CA GLY A 87 -16.88 -7.40 -9.46
C GLY A 87 -15.46 -6.87 -9.61
N PHE A 88 -15.17 -5.68 -9.06
CA PHE A 88 -13.79 -5.21 -8.94
C PHE A 88 -13.52 -4.66 -7.54
N GLN A 89 -12.24 -4.69 -7.17
CA GLN A 89 -11.74 -4.05 -5.97
C GLN A 89 -10.38 -3.42 -6.27
N PHE A 90 -10.16 -2.18 -5.85
CA PHE A 90 -8.85 -1.54 -5.85
C PHE A 90 -8.59 -0.93 -4.47
N THR A 91 -7.51 -1.34 -3.83
CA THR A 91 -7.17 -0.88 -2.48
C THR A 91 -5.74 -0.44 -2.40
N VAL A 92 -5.50 0.67 -1.72
CA VAL A 92 -4.17 1.11 -1.30
C VAL A 92 -4.19 1.34 0.20
N PHE A 93 -3.25 0.72 0.90
CA PHE A 93 -2.97 0.95 2.31
C PHE A 93 -1.64 1.67 2.44
N ARG A 94 -1.61 2.75 3.20
CA ARG A 94 -0.37 3.37 3.68
C ARG A 94 -0.15 2.99 5.13
N ARG A 95 1.07 2.63 5.47
CA ARG A 95 1.53 2.52 6.85
C ARG A 95 2.81 3.31 7.08
N ALA A 96 2.76 4.24 8.02
CA ALA A 96 3.94 4.95 8.49
C ALA A 96 4.77 4.01 9.37
N ILE A 97 6.06 3.93 9.06
CA ILE A 97 7.07 3.18 9.81
C ILE A 97 7.95 4.08 10.68
N ASN A 98 7.91 5.40 10.45
CA ASN A 98 8.57 6.38 11.28
C ASN A 98 7.71 7.67 11.34
N PRO A 99 7.29 8.12 12.54
CA PRO A 99 6.49 9.35 12.69
C PRO A 99 7.31 10.63 12.42
N LEU A 100 8.63 10.55 12.54
CA LEU A 100 9.55 11.67 12.39
C LEU A 100 10.52 11.39 11.24
N ILE A 101 10.16 11.80 10.03
CA ILE A 101 11.08 11.77 8.90
C ILE A 101 12.10 12.90 9.14
N SER A 102 13.36 12.54 9.37
CA SER A 102 14.44 13.53 9.43
C SER A 102 14.71 14.08 8.04
N ASP A 103 14.97 15.39 7.96
CA ASP A 103 15.29 16.06 6.70
C ASP A 103 16.42 15.33 5.96
N SER A 104 16.17 15.13 4.67
CA SER A 104 16.94 14.25 3.80
C SER A 104 17.15 14.88 2.44
N PRO A 105 18.38 14.92 1.92
CA PRO A 105 18.58 15.16 0.49
C PRO A 105 18.32 13.91 -0.37
N SER A 106 18.20 12.71 0.23
CA SER A 106 17.97 11.47 -0.52
C SER A 106 16.49 11.28 -0.84
N GLU A 107 16.18 11.20 -2.14
CA GLU A 107 14.86 10.88 -2.70
C GLU A 107 14.33 9.51 -2.25
N TRP A 108 15.24 8.59 -1.87
CA TRP A 108 14.90 7.23 -1.44
C TRP A 108 14.46 7.17 0.02
N ARG A 109 14.68 8.23 0.81
CA ARG A 109 14.27 8.27 2.20
C ARG A 109 12.76 8.44 2.28
N THR A 110 12.11 7.52 2.99
CA THR A 110 10.68 7.62 3.27
C THR A 110 10.39 7.02 4.65
N GLY A 111 9.41 7.60 5.34
CA GLY A 111 8.81 7.03 6.55
C GLY A 111 7.55 6.23 6.26
N GLN A 112 7.21 6.00 4.99
CA GLN A 112 5.93 5.46 4.55
C GLN A 112 6.12 4.22 3.68
N ILE A 113 5.36 3.17 3.97
CA ILE A 113 5.23 1.97 3.14
C ILE A 113 3.80 1.92 2.60
N TYR A 114 3.68 1.53 1.33
CA TYR A 114 2.40 1.34 0.66
C TYR A 114 2.24 -0.12 0.28
N MET A 115 1.01 -0.62 0.42
CA MET A 115 0.57 -1.91 -0.10
C MET A 115 -0.67 -1.66 -0.93
N ALA A 116 -0.69 -2.14 -2.17
CA ALA A 116 -1.86 -2.08 -3.02
C ALA A 116 -2.29 -3.48 -3.43
N HIS A 117 -3.58 -3.70 -3.58
CA HIS A 117 -4.09 -4.89 -4.26
C HIS A 117 -5.25 -4.52 -5.18
N PHE A 118 -5.36 -5.25 -6.28
CA PHE A 118 -6.39 -5.05 -7.29
C PHE A 118 -6.95 -6.40 -7.72
N THR A 119 -8.29 -6.48 -7.86
CA THR A 119 -8.99 -7.73 -8.15
C THR A 119 -10.11 -7.56 -9.18
N VAL A 120 -10.39 -8.64 -9.91
CA VAL A 120 -11.56 -8.79 -10.80
C VAL A 120 -12.22 -10.13 -10.51
N SER A 121 -13.53 -10.12 -10.27
CA SER A 121 -14.37 -11.31 -10.15
C SER A 121 -15.17 -11.49 -11.43
N ASP A 122 -14.90 -12.54 -12.22
CA ASP A 122 -15.69 -12.92 -13.39
C ASP A 122 -16.77 -13.91 -12.99
N ILE A 123 -18.00 -13.39 -12.87
CA ILE A 123 -19.12 -14.13 -12.27
C ILE A 123 -19.59 -15.26 -13.19
N ALA A 124 -19.55 -15.05 -14.51
CA ALA A 124 -20.04 -16.05 -15.46
C ALA A 124 -19.13 -17.27 -15.56
N ASN A 125 -17.82 -17.07 -15.40
CA ASN A 125 -16.81 -18.12 -15.51
C ASN A 125 -16.32 -18.63 -14.15
N GLU A 126 -16.85 -18.11 -13.04
CA GLU A 126 -16.45 -18.48 -11.67
C GLU A 126 -14.93 -18.31 -11.41
N ARG A 127 -14.33 -17.24 -11.97
CA ARG A 127 -12.90 -16.95 -11.84
C ARG A 127 -12.66 -15.69 -11.01
N PHE A 128 -11.65 -15.74 -10.14
CA PHE A 128 -11.18 -14.61 -9.35
C PHE A 128 -9.72 -14.30 -9.70
N PHE A 129 -9.49 -13.07 -10.15
CA PHE A 129 -8.17 -12.54 -10.48
C PHE A 129 -7.76 -11.55 -9.41
N HIS A 130 -6.53 -11.65 -8.92
CA HIS A 130 -5.99 -10.74 -7.92
C HIS A 130 -4.48 -10.60 -8.11
N ASP A 131 -3.97 -9.44 -7.72
CA ASP A 131 -2.54 -9.19 -7.58
C ASP A 131 -2.31 -8.18 -6.45
N GLU A 132 -1.13 -8.21 -5.84
CA GLU A 132 -0.74 -7.31 -4.77
C GLU A 132 0.70 -6.83 -4.92
N ARG A 133 0.95 -5.58 -4.51
CA ARG A 133 2.26 -4.94 -4.59
C ARG A 133 2.57 -4.20 -3.32
N TYR A 134 3.85 -4.14 -3.00
CA TYR A 134 4.38 -3.36 -1.88
C TYR A 134 5.44 -2.41 -2.41
N SER A 135 5.37 -1.16 -1.98
CA SER A 135 6.35 -0.16 -2.39
C SER A 135 6.61 0.87 -1.28
N ARG A 136 7.61 1.71 -1.52
CA ARG A 136 8.03 2.80 -0.65
C ARG A 136 7.57 4.12 -1.25
N GLY A 137 7.33 5.13 -0.42
CA GLY A 137 7.03 6.47 -0.95
C GLY A 137 8.23 7.17 -1.62
N GLY A 138 9.45 6.69 -1.37
CA GLY A 138 10.67 7.28 -1.92
C GLY A 138 10.74 7.16 -3.45
N ALA A 139 11.44 8.11 -4.08
CA ALA A 139 11.61 8.23 -5.53
C ALA A 139 10.27 8.27 -6.31
N GLY A 140 9.17 8.66 -5.67
CA GLY A 140 7.84 8.73 -6.30
C GLY A 140 7.21 7.37 -6.63
N LEU A 141 7.72 6.27 -6.07
CA LEU A 141 7.23 4.92 -6.39
C LEU A 141 5.82 4.65 -5.85
N ALA A 142 5.40 5.34 -4.81
CA ALA A 142 4.03 5.28 -4.29
C ALA A 142 3.72 6.59 -3.54
N GLY A 143 2.44 6.93 -3.44
CA GLY A 143 2.06 8.17 -2.78
C GLY A 143 0.58 8.45 -2.82
N ALA A 144 0.22 9.55 -2.17
CA ALA A 144 -1.10 10.14 -2.22
C ALA A 144 -0.99 11.66 -2.11
N MET A 145 -1.79 12.37 -2.91
CA MET A 145 -1.88 13.84 -2.99
C MET A 145 -3.36 14.26 -3.00
N PRO A 146 -3.70 15.48 -2.54
CA PRO A 146 -2.82 16.42 -1.83
C PRO A 146 -2.36 15.87 -0.46
N VAL A 147 -1.39 16.50 0.20
CA VAL A 147 -0.87 16.06 1.51
C VAL A 147 -1.35 17.01 2.60
N TYR A 148 -2.20 16.52 3.50
CA TYR A 148 -2.68 17.29 4.64
C TYR A 148 -1.51 17.80 5.51
N GLY A 149 -1.52 19.10 5.79
CA GLY A 149 -0.45 19.78 6.52
C GLY A 149 0.68 20.33 5.64
N ASP A 150 0.65 20.03 4.34
CA ASP A 150 1.52 20.65 3.33
C ASP A 150 0.66 21.46 2.34
N GLU A 151 0.45 22.73 2.68
CA GLU A 151 -0.36 23.67 1.89
C GLU A 151 0.14 23.83 0.45
N SER A 152 1.42 23.54 0.18
CA SER A 152 1.98 23.65 -1.18
C SER A 152 1.39 22.64 -2.16
N THR A 153 0.75 21.59 -1.65
CA THR A 153 0.14 20.52 -2.45
C THR A 153 -1.37 20.69 -2.64
N TYR A 154 -2.02 21.67 -2.02
CA TYR A 154 -3.49 21.76 -1.99
C TYR A 154 -4.15 22.10 -3.34
N ASP A 155 -3.38 22.64 -4.29
CA ASP A 155 -3.82 22.84 -5.67
C ASP A 155 -3.65 21.56 -6.54
N GLU A 156 -3.02 20.50 -6.02
CA GLU A 156 -2.90 19.24 -6.73
C GLU A 156 -4.22 18.46 -6.72
N ALA A 157 -4.52 17.83 -7.87
CA ALA A 157 -5.66 16.94 -7.97
C ALA A 157 -5.46 15.71 -7.08
N TYR A 158 -6.56 15.19 -6.51
CA TYR A 158 -6.52 13.94 -5.77
C TYR A 158 -5.88 12.83 -6.60
N HIS A 159 -4.86 12.18 -6.05
CA HIS A 159 -4.14 11.11 -6.73
C HIS A 159 -3.56 10.15 -5.70
N VAL A 160 -3.79 8.85 -5.86
CA VAL A 160 -3.20 7.79 -5.03
C VAL A 160 -2.60 6.76 -5.96
N TRP A 161 -1.34 6.41 -5.76
CA TRP A 161 -0.65 5.49 -6.67
C TRP A 161 0.32 4.56 -5.95
N LEU A 162 0.57 3.43 -6.61
CA LEU A 162 1.68 2.53 -6.38
C LEU A 162 2.17 2.08 -7.76
N GLU A 163 3.36 2.55 -8.14
CA GLU A 163 3.94 2.38 -9.47
C GLU A 163 2.98 2.85 -10.57
N ASP A 164 2.55 1.96 -11.46
CA ASP A 164 1.61 2.23 -12.55
C ASP A 164 0.12 2.09 -12.14
N TRP A 165 -0.15 1.56 -10.94
CA TRP A 165 -1.51 1.45 -10.41
C TRP A 165 -1.93 2.74 -9.73
N GLN A 166 -3.09 3.28 -10.10
CA GLN A 166 -3.51 4.59 -9.60
C GLN A 166 -5.02 4.77 -9.53
N VAL A 167 -5.43 5.67 -8.64
CA VAL A 167 -6.70 6.39 -8.71
C VAL A 167 -6.40 7.88 -8.75
N ARG A 168 -6.92 8.62 -9.74
CA ARG A 168 -6.72 10.07 -9.82
C ARG A 168 -7.99 10.81 -10.18
N ALA A 169 -8.19 11.99 -9.60
CA ALA A 169 -9.19 12.94 -10.06
C ALA A 169 -8.76 13.56 -11.40
N VAL A 170 -9.71 13.66 -12.33
CA VAL A 170 -9.53 14.38 -13.60
C VAL A 170 -10.31 15.69 -13.63
N MET A 171 -11.35 15.77 -12.82
CA MET A 171 -12.08 16.98 -12.46
C MET A 171 -12.83 16.72 -11.15
N ASP A 172 -13.45 17.75 -10.58
CA ASP A 172 -14.22 17.61 -9.34
C ASP A 172 -15.30 16.53 -9.45
N GLY A 173 -15.32 15.60 -8.50
CA GLY A 173 -16.24 14.45 -8.48
C GLY A 173 -16.04 13.39 -9.58
N GLN A 174 -14.96 13.44 -10.37
CA GLN A 174 -14.68 12.43 -11.39
C GLN A 174 -13.26 11.87 -11.26
N TYR A 175 -13.17 10.54 -11.18
CA TYR A 175 -11.93 9.81 -10.93
C TYR A 175 -11.67 8.75 -12.01
N LEU A 176 -10.40 8.50 -12.29
CA LEU A 176 -9.94 7.37 -13.10
C LEU A 176 -9.25 6.35 -12.22
N ILE A 177 -9.57 5.06 -12.38
CA ILE A 177 -8.83 3.93 -11.83
C ILE A 177 -8.14 3.21 -12.98
N ASN A 178 -6.80 3.10 -12.90
CA ASN A 178 -6.00 2.30 -13.82
C ASN A 178 -5.18 1.28 -13.03
N ALA A 179 -5.36 0.00 -13.35
CA ALA A 179 -4.56 -1.07 -12.77
C ALA A 179 -4.45 -2.24 -13.74
N GLN A 180 -3.24 -2.77 -13.91
CA GLN A 180 -2.95 -3.90 -14.79
C GLN A 180 -2.01 -4.89 -14.09
N SER A 181 -2.35 -6.17 -14.17
CA SER A 181 -1.46 -7.25 -13.78
C SER A 181 -1.58 -8.43 -14.73
N GLY A 182 -0.49 -8.72 -15.45
CA GLY A 182 -0.43 -9.83 -16.40
C GLY A 182 -1.67 -9.91 -17.30
N SER A 183 -2.44 -10.97 -17.11
CA SER A 183 -3.62 -11.26 -17.93
C SER A 183 -4.85 -10.40 -17.61
N PHE A 184 -4.89 -9.56 -16.58
CA PHE A 184 -6.10 -8.78 -16.29
C PHE A 184 -5.82 -7.30 -16.01
N ALA A 185 -6.80 -6.45 -16.29
CA ALA A 185 -6.72 -5.02 -16.06
C ALA A 185 -8.10 -4.37 -15.88
N VAL A 186 -8.11 -3.18 -15.27
CA VAL A 186 -9.22 -2.24 -15.29
C VAL A 186 -8.75 -0.87 -15.75
N ASP A 187 -9.60 -0.23 -16.54
CA ASP A 187 -9.53 1.19 -16.88
C ASP A 187 -10.94 1.77 -16.72
N LEU A 188 -11.19 2.42 -15.58
CA LEU A 188 -12.52 2.80 -15.13
C LEU A 188 -12.58 4.30 -14.86
N THR A 189 -13.68 4.93 -15.27
CA THR A 189 -14.11 6.26 -14.85
C THR A 189 -15.21 6.14 -13.81
N LEU A 190 -15.05 6.82 -12.68
CA LEU A 190 -15.99 6.85 -11.57
C LEU A 190 -16.50 8.28 -11.40
N ASN A 191 -17.82 8.45 -11.34
CA ASN A 191 -18.47 9.75 -11.15
C ASN A 191 -19.25 9.76 -9.83
N GLU A 192 -19.04 10.79 -9.02
CA GLU A 192 -19.81 11.00 -7.80
C GLU A 192 -21.26 11.32 -8.11
N ALA A 193 -22.17 10.52 -7.56
CA ALA A 193 -23.62 10.77 -7.62
C ALA A 193 -24.19 11.27 -6.29
N LYS A 194 -23.39 11.29 -5.23
CA LYS A 194 -23.80 11.67 -3.87
C LYS A 194 -22.64 12.35 -3.15
N PRO A 195 -22.92 13.28 -2.22
CA PRO A 195 -21.89 13.86 -1.38
C PRO A 195 -21.23 12.80 -0.48
N PRO A 196 -20.02 13.08 0.04
CA PRO A 196 -19.34 12.22 1.01
C PRO A 196 -20.23 11.89 2.22
N ALA A 197 -20.25 10.61 2.60
CA ALA A 197 -20.94 10.11 3.77
C ALA A 197 -19.95 9.92 4.92
N LEU A 198 -19.99 10.82 5.91
CA LEU A 198 -19.17 10.70 7.12
C LEU A 198 -19.67 9.54 7.99
N GLN A 199 -18.77 8.64 8.38
CA GLN A 199 -19.10 7.46 9.18
C GLN A 199 -19.02 7.77 10.69
N GLY A 200 -19.77 7.02 11.50
CA GLY A 200 -19.76 7.21 12.95
C GLY A 200 -20.32 8.57 13.37
N TYR A 201 -19.66 9.23 14.32
CA TYR A 201 -20.04 10.57 14.78
C TYR A 201 -19.22 11.63 14.04
N ALA A 202 -19.82 12.24 13.01
CA ALA A 202 -19.17 13.26 12.18
C ALA A 202 -17.79 12.82 11.61
N GLY A 203 -17.68 11.56 11.19
CA GLY A 203 -16.47 10.97 10.62
C GLY A 203 -15.59 10.28 11.65
N LEU A 204 -15.78 10.52 12.95
CA LEU A 204 -15.11 9.76 14.00
C LEU A 204 -15.81 8.41 14.21
N SER A 205 -15.11 7.33 13.91
CA SER A 205 -15.63 5.96 13.96
C SER A 205 -14.86 5.08 14.95
N PRO A 206 -15.32 4.98 16.22
CA PRO A 206 -14.72 4.10 17.22
C PRO A 206 -14.72 2.64 16.79
N LYS A 207 -13.63 1.92 17.09
CA LYS A 207 -13.42 0.49 16.78
C LYS A 207 -13.36 -0.38 18.03
N SER A 208 -13.15 0.24 19.20
CA SER A 208 -13.35 -0.39 20.51
C SER A 208 -13.81 0.66 21.54
N ALA A 209 -13.97 0.24 22.79
CA ALA A 209 -14.27 1.15 23.90
C ALA A 209 -13.08 2.04 24.32
N GLU A 210 -11.87 1.75 23.86
CA GLU A 210 -10.67 2.50 24.21
C GLU A 210 -10.61 3.82 23.43
N VAL A 211 -10.44 4.95 24.15
CA VAL A 211 -10.32 6.27 23.53
C VAL A 211 -9.13 6.30 22.58
N GLY A 212 -9.37 6.81 21.37
CA GLY A 212 -8.36 6.88 20.31
C GLY A 212 -8.16 5.57 19.55
N ASN A 213 -8.84 4.47 19.91
CA ASN A 213 -9.00 3.31 19.02
C ASN A 213 -10.18 3.55 18.08
N ALA A 214 -9.98 4.50 17.17
CA ALA A 214 -10.98 4.98 16.24
C ALA A 214 -10.33 5.32 14.90
N SER A 215 -11.17 5.56 13.90
CA SER A 215 -10.75 6.02 12.59
C SER A 215 -11.48 7.28 12.21
N TYR A 216 -10.81 8.21 11.53
CA TYR A 216 -11.49 9.17 10.68
C TYR A 216 -11.91 8.46 9.41
N TYR A 217 -13.21 8.47 9.12
CA TYR A 217 -13.75 7.64 8.07
C TYR A 217 -14.95 8.30 7.38
N TYR A 218 -14.87 8.39 6.07
CA TYR A 218 -15.99 8.71 5.20
C TYR A 218 -16.06 7.71 4.05
N SER A 219 -17.13 7.77 3.28
CA SER A 219 -17.29 6.99 2.06
C SER A 219 -17.84 7.87 0.94
N LEU A 220 -17.47 7.55 -0.29
CA LEU A 220 -18.11 8.08 -1.50
C LEU A 220 -19.08 7.01 -2.03
N PRO A 221 -20.36 7.00 -1.58
CA PRO A 221 -21.30 5.99 -2.02
C PRO A 221 -21.78 6.27 -3.45
N ARG A 222 -22.15 5.21 -4.16
CA ARG A 222 -22.79 5.31 -5.49
C ARG A 222 -21.91 6.04 -6.51
N LEU A 223 -20.63 5.66 -6.59
CA LEU A 223 -19.77 6.07 -7.70
C LEU A 223 -20.26 5.38 -8.98
N GLU A 224 -20.84 6.15 -9.89
CA GLU A 224 -21.27 5.64 -11.19
C GLU A 224 -20.03 5.30 -12.01
N THR A 225 -19.86 4.01 -12.30
CA THR A 225 -18.63 3.45 -12.85
C THR A 225 -18.84 2.95 -14.27
N ALA A 226 -17.98 3.38 -15.20
CA ALA A 226 -17.95 2.92 -16.58
C ALA A 226 -16.51 2.74 -17.04
N GLY A 227 -16.26 1.90 -18.03
CA GLY A 227 -14.91 1.67 -18.57
C GLY A 227 -14.73 0.25 -19.06
N THR A 228 -13.49 -0.22 -19.04
CA THR A 228 -13.13 -1.55 -19.57
C THR A 228 -12.56 -2.46 -18.49
N VAL A 229 -12.86 -3.75 -18.61
CA VAL A 229 -12.25 -4.82 -17.82
C VAL A 229 -11.60 -5.76 -18.83
N ARG A 230 -10.27 -5.88 -18.77
CA ARG A 230 -9.55 -6.83 -19.62
C ARG A 230 -9.29 -8.11 -18.85
N ILE A 231 -9.57 -9.25 -19.48
CA ILE A 231 -9.18 -10.59 -19.03
C ILE A 231 -8.61 -11.33 -20.24
N ASP A 232 -7.38 -11.80 -20.11
CA ASP A 232 -6.55 -12.32 -21.19
C ASP A 232 -6.53 -11.32 -22.36
N ASP A 233 -6.97 -11.74 -23.55
CA ASP A 233 -7.05 -10.90 -24.76
C ASP A 233 -8.45 -10.30 -25.00
N GLN A 234 -9.37 -10.42 -24.02
CA GLN A 234 -10.74 -9.89 -24.12
C GLN A 234 -10.89 -8.62 -23.28
N SER A 235 -11.60 -7.62 -23.79
CA SER A 235 -11.95 -6.37 -23.09
C SER A 235 -13.44 -6.05 -23.24
#